data_AF-A0A8J7PMG0-F1
#
_entry.id   AF-A0A8J7PMG0-F1
#
_cell.length_a   1.000
_cell.length_b   1.000
_cell.length_c   1.000
_cell.angle_alpha   90.00
_cell.angle_beta   90.00
_cell.angle_gamma   90.00
#
_symmetry.space_group_name_H-M   'P 1'
#
loop_
_entity.id
_entity.type
_entity.pdbx_description
1 polymer ?
#
loop_
_entity_poly.entity_id
_entity_poly.type
_entity_poly.pdbx_seq_one_letter_code
_entity_poly.pdbx_strand_id
1 'polypeptide(L)' 'MPADPHKRELRKLKRTLKRAGSKHRRRDLKRQLADDPAGAAHAEENFGRYSSETLNGLDQDATRRPAAEES' A
#
# COMPACT_ATOMS: atom_id res chain seq x y z
N MET A 1 -19.66 20.21 1.33
CA MET A 1 -20.05 18.83 1.69
C MET A 1 -19.10 18.30 2.74
N PRO A 2 -19.56 17.85 3.93
CA PRO A 2 -18.70 17.19 4.89
C PRO A 2 -18.07 15.93 4.26
N ALA A 3 -16.80 15.67 4.58
CA ALA A 3 -16.11 14.49 4.08
C ALA A 3 -16.79 13.21 4.59
N ASP A 4 -17.11 12.30 3.67
CA ASP A 4 -17.72 11.01 3.97
C ASP A 4 -16.90 10.25 5.05
N PRO A 5 -17.48 9.93 6.21
CA PRO A 5 -16.80 9.25 7.31
C PRO A 5 -16.22 7.90 6.89
N HIS A 6 -16.86 7.19 5.96
CA HIS A 6 -16.40 5.90 5.46
C HIS A 6 -15.08 6.04 4.68
N LYS A 7 -14.97 7.08 3.83
CA LYS A 7 -13.71 7.39 3.12
C LYS A 7 -12.58 7.74 4.07
N ARG A 8 -12.88 8.40 5.19
CA ARG A 8 -11.89 8.72 6.23
C ARG A 8 -11.35 7.44 6.88
N GLU A 9 -12.21 6.46 7.15
CA GLU A 9 -11.83 5.17 7.73
C GLU A 9 -10.99 4.33 6.77
N LEU A 10 -11.40 4.24 5.50
CA LEU A 10 -10.62 3.55 4.46
C LEU A 10 -9.22 4.16 4.29
N ARG A 11 -9.10 5.49 4.31
CA ARG A 11 -7.80 6.19 4.26
C ARG A 11 -6.95 5.90 5.49
N LYS A 12 -7.56 5.85 6.69
CA LYS A 12 -6.85 5.47 7.93
C LYS A 12 -6.34 4.04 7.84
N LEU A 13 -7.18 3.10 7.44
CA LEU A 13 -6.82 1.68 7.27
C LEU A 13 -5.68 1.51 6.25
N LYS A 14 -5.75 2.19 5.11
CA LYS A 14 -4.68 2.15 4.11
C LYS A 14 -3.36 2.68 4.65
N ARG A 15 -3.39 3.77 5.44
CA ARG A 15 -2.19 4.33 6.07
C ARG A 15 -1.61 3.40 7.13
N THR A 16 -2.44 2.78 7.97
CA THR A 16 -1.94 1.83 8.99
C THR A 16 -1.29 0.62 8.33
N LEU A 17 -1.92 0.09 7.28
CA LEU A 17 -1.40 -1.05 6.55
C LEU A 17 -0.10 -0.72 5.79
N LYS A 18 0.00 0.44 5.13
CA LYS A 18 1.26 0.91 4.51
C LYS A 18 2.39 1.10 5.53
N ARG A 19 2.09 1.62 6.72
CA ARG A 19 3.08 1.75 7.82
C ARG A 19 3.57 0.38 8.27
N ALA A 20 2.66 -0.58 8.41
CA ALA A 20 3.01 -1.96 8.76
C ALA A 20 3.87 -2.62 7.66
N GLY A 21 3.52 -2.46 6.39
CA GLY A 21 4.30 -2.96 5.25
C GLY A 21 5.69 -2.33 5.16
N SER A 22 5.82 -1.03 5.41
CA SER A 22 7.13 -0.36 5.45
C SER A 22 8.03 -0.89 6.58
N LYS A 23 7.44 -1.14 7.76
CA LYS A 23 8.16 -1.76 8.89
C LYS A 23 8.59 -3.19 8.58
N HIS A 24 7.70 -3.97 7.96
CA HIS A 24 7.98 -5.33 7.52
C HIS A 24 9.14 -5.37 6.54
N ARG A 25 9.01 -4.65 5.41
CA ARG A 25 10.04 -4.55 4.37
C ARG A 25 11.40 -4.17 4.92
N ARG A 26 11.45 -3.18 5.80
CA ARG A 26 12.73 -2.77 6.42
C ARG A 26 13.38 -3.89 7.24
N ARG A 27 12.58 -4.65 7.99
CA ARG A 27 13.08 -5.77 8.80
C ARG A 27 13.59 -6.88 7.89
N ASP A 28 12.84 -7.19 6.85
CA ASP A 28 13.14 -8.30 5.95
C ASP A 28 14.38 -8.01 5.10
N LEU A 29 14.51 -6.80 4.55
CA LEU A 29 15.74 -6.36 3.87
C LEU A 29 16.97 -6.41 4.79
N LYS A 30 16.83 -5.98 6.05
CA LYS A 30 17.94 -6.05 7.02
C LYS A 30 18.34 -7.50 7.30
N ARG A 31 17.37 -8.40 7.39
CA ARG A 31 17.61 -9.82 7.60
C ARG A 31 18.29 -10.44 6.38
N GLN A 32 17.79 -10.18 5.18
CA GLN A 32 18.41 -10.66 3.93
C GLN A 32 19.85 -10.20 3.80
N LEU A 33 20.15 -8.95 4.13
CA LEU A 33 21.52 -8.42 4.08
C LEU A 33 22.46 -9.06 5.10
N ALA A 34 21.93 -9.55 6.23
CA ALA A 34 22.70 -10.28 7.23
C ALA A 34 22.88 -11.77 6.87
N ASP A 35 21.84 -12.40 6.33
CA ASP A 35 21.79 -13.84 6.02
C ASP A 35 22.51 -14.16 4.68
N ASP A 36 22.33 -13.33 3.66
CA ASP A 36 22.99 -13.44 2.34
C ASP A 36 23.31 -12.04 1.76
N PRO A 37 24.46 -11.45 2.12
CA PRO A 37 24.86 -10.13 1.62
C PRO A 37 24.98 -10.05 0.09
N ALA A 38 25.37 -11.16 -0.57
CA ALA A 38 25.61 -11.18 -2.00
C ALA A 38 24.30 -11.24 -2.79
N GLY A 39 23.33 -12.03 -2.32
CA GLY A 39 21.99 -12.15 -2.92
C GLY A 39 21.03 -11.02 -2.55
N ALA A 40 21.32 -10.22 -1.51
CA ALA A 40 20.42 -9.18 -1.01
C ALA A 40 19.99 -8.14 -2.06
N ALA A 41 20.83 -7.86 -3.06
CA ALA A 41 20.50 -6.93 -4.14
C ALA A 41 19.37 -7.44 -5.06
N HIS A 42 19.18 -8.76 -5.13
CA HIS A 42 18.18 -9.42 -5.97
C HIS A 42 16.94 -9.86 -5.18
N ALA A 43 16.89 -9.55 -3.89
CA ALA A 43 15.80 -9.97 -3.05
C ALA A 43 14.51 -9.20 -3.38
N GLU A 44 13.46 -9.93 -3.74
CA GLU A 44 12.14 -9.37 -3.98
C GLU A 44 11.35 -9.27 -2.66
N GLU A 45 10.66 -8.15 -2.46
CA GLU A 45 9.76 -7.98 -1.32
C GLU A 45 8.39 -8.56 -1.65
N ASN A 46 7.91 -9.47 -0.81
CA ASN A 46 6.52 -9.92 -0.83
C ASN A 46 5.77 -9.32 0.36
N PHE A 47 4.96 -8.29 0.10
CA PHE A 47 4.19 -7.63 1.15
C PHE A 47 3.13 -8.53 1.79
N GLY A 48 2.66 -9.59 1.12
CA GLY A 48 1.67 -10.54 1.64
C GLY A 48 0.50 -9.84 2.34
N ARG A 49 0.29 -10.17 3.63
CA ARG A 49 -0.75 -9.56 4.49
C ARG A 49 -0.61 -8.05 4.72
N TYR A 50 0.54 -7.47 4.40
CA TYR A 50 0.83 -6.04 4.47
C TYR A 50 0.69 -5.35 3.11
N SER A 51 0.13 -6.02 2.10
CA SER A 51 -0.22 -5.38 0.81
C SER A 51 -1.45 -4.49 0.96
N SER A 52 -1.34 -3.26 0.46
CA SER A 52 -2.45 -2.29 0.42
C SER A 52 -3.25 -2.33 -0.89
N GLU A 53 -2.96 -3.28 -1.76
CA GLU A 53 -3.56 -3.38 -3.10
C GLU A 53 -5.07 -3.58 -3.04
N THR A 54 -5.54 -4.39 -2.09
CA THR A 54 -6.98 -4.62 -1.87
C THR A 54 -7.74 -3.36 -1.45
N LEU A 55 -7.03 -2.31 -1.01
CA LEU A 55 -7.58 -1.01 -0.63
C LEU A 55 -7.49 0.04 -1.75
N ASN A 56 -7.11 -0.35 -2.96
CA ASN A 56 -7.19 0.50 -4.14
C ASN A 56 -8.64 0.48 -4.68
N GLY A 57 -9.16 1.65 -5.10
CA GLY A 57 -10.49 1.74 -5.71
C GLY A 57 -11.70 1.71 -4.76
N LEU A 58 -11.54 1.24 -3.51
CA LEU A 58 -12.66 1.11 -2.57
C LEU A 58 -13.32 2.44 -2.14
N ASP A 59 -12.61 3.55 -2.23
CA ASP A 59 -13.10 4.87 -1.78
C ASP A 59 -14.09 5.54 -2.76
N GLN A 60 -14.45 4.86 -3.87
CA GLN A 60 -15.33 5.37 -4.93
C GLN A 60 -15.07 6.85 -5.20
N ASP A 61 -13.78 7.18 -5.35
CA ASP A 61 -13.34 8.57 -5.48
C ASP A 61 -13.77 9.08 -6.85
N ALA A 62 -14.71 10.03 -6.87
CA ALA A 62 -15.28 10.57 -8.11
C ALA A 62 -14.21 11.21 -9.00
N THR A 63 -13.09 11.66 -8.41
CA THR A 63 -11.94 12.21 -9.13
C THR A 63 -11.12 11.15 -9.89
N ARG A 64 -11.38 9.85 -9.66
CA ARG A 64 -10.76 8.75 -10.39
C ARG A 64 -11.54 8.28 -11.61
N ARG A 65 -12.74 8.81 -11.84
CA ARG A 65 -13.42 8.56 -13.12
C ARG A 65 -12.66 9.31 -14.21
N PRO A 66 -12.30 8.68 -15.34
CA PRO A 66 -11.80 9.43 -16.48
C PRO A 66 -12.83 10.52 -16.80
N ALA A 67 -12.35 11.73 -17.12
CA ALA A 67 -13.23 12.77 -17.63
C ALA A 67 -14.06 12.13 -18.74
N ALA A 68 -15.38 12.13 -18.60
CA ALA A 68 -16.25 11.55 -19.59
C ALA A 68 -15.86 12.15 -20.93
N GLU A 69 -15.49 11.32 -21.90
CA GLU A 69 -15.38 11.78 -23.28
C GLU A 69 -16.77 12.28 -23.66
N GLU A 70 -16.92 13.60 -23.69
CA GLU A 70 -18.09 14.29 -24.20
C GLU A 70 -18.27 13.83 -25.66
N SER A 71 -19.29 12.99 -25.88
CA SER A 71 -19.74 12.53 -27.20
C SER A 71 -20.99 13.28 -27.60
#